data_AF-A0A9Q1F1L0-F1
#
_entry.id   AF-A0A9Q1F1L0-F1
#
_cell.length_a   1.000
_cell.length_b   1.000
_cell.length_c   1.000
_cell.angle_alpha   90.00
_cell.angle_beta   90.00
_cell.angle_gamma   90.00
#
_symmetry.space_group_name_H-M   'P 1'
#
loop_
_entity.id
_entity.type
_entity.pdbx_description
1 polymer ?
#
loop_
_entity_poly.entity_id
_entity_poly.type
_entity_poly.pdbx_seq_one_letter_code
_entity_poly.pdbx_strand_id
1 'polypeptide(L)'
;MAAFAEATRILFRIIQTTHHLQNTAVSGGRTTSPASLQKKMQELATLVRPASPTDNTMVKLAGNALNWLHTCMQILEEHYLENLGHLTKKLENIHLSNWLEAFQVATRENHSRTTPGPVPEGVASSEADISPRKPGTKTER
;
A
#
# COMPACT_ATOMS: atom_id res chain seq x y z
N MET A 1 -13.57 18.05 -26.98
CA MET A 1 -14.10 17.84 -25.61
C MET A 1 -14.01 16.38 -25.17
N ALA A 2 -14.60 15.41 -25.87
CA ALA A 2 -14.59 14.00 -25.45
C ALA A 2 -13.19 13.35 -25.38
N ALA A 3 -12.35 13.54 -26.41
CA ALA A 3 -10.98 12.99 -26.45
C ALA A 3 -10.09 13.53 -25.32
N PHE A 4 -10.24 14.81 -24.96
CA PHE A 4 -9.50 15.43 -23.86
C PHE A 4 -9.87 14.82 -22.51
N ALA A 5 -11.17 14.73 -22.22
CA ALA A 5 -11.64 14.13 -20.96
C ALA A 5 -11.22 12.66 -20.84
N GLU A 6 -11.25 11.91 -21.94
CA GLU A 6 -10.81 10.52 -21.94
C GLU A 6 -9.30 10.38 -21.74
N ALA A 7 -8.49 11.18 -22.43
CA ALA A 7 -7.04 11.20 -22.23
C ALA A 7 -6.67 11.56 -20.78
N THR A 8 -7.33 12.58 -20.19
CA THR A 8 -7.10 12.96 -18.78
C THR A 8 -7.38 11.80 -17.83
N ARG A 9 -8.48 11.05 -18.04
CA ARG A 9 -8.81 9.88 -17.21
C ARG A 9 -7.78 8.76 -17.37
N ILE A 10 -7.34 8.48 -18.60
CA ILE A 10 -6.31 7.47 -18.86
C ILE A 10 -4.98 7.87 -18.23
N LEU A 11 -4.56 9.12 -18.39
CA LEU A 11 -3.34 9.67 -17.78
C LEU A 11 -3.40 9.61 -16.25
N PHE A 12 -4.54 9.96 -15.66
CA PHE A 12 -4.76 9.83 -14.22
C PHE A 12 -4.58 8.39 -13.74
N ARG A 13 -5.18 7.41 -14.45
CA ARG A 13 -5.03 5.99 -14.14
C ARG A 13 -3.61 5.49 -14.32
N ILE A 14 -2.88 5.98 -15.33
CA ILE A 14 -1.45 5.67 -15.52
C ILE A 14 -0.64 6.17 -14.34
N ILE A 15 -0.84 7.42 -13.90
CA ILE A 15 -0.16 7.99 -12.73
C ILE A 15 -0.40 7.12 -11.49
N GLN A 16 -1.66 6.76 -11.21
CA GLN A 16 -2.00 5.89 -10.08
C GLN A 16 -1.38 4.50 -10.18
N THR A 17 -1.47 3.87 -11.35
CA THR A 17 -0.94 2.52 -11.58
C THR A 17 0.57 2.49 -11.39
N THR A 18 1.29 3.47 -11.94
CA THR A 18 2.74 3.60 -11.76
C THR A 18 3.10 3.84 -10.29
N HIS A 19 2.37 4.70 -9.59
CA HIS A 19 2.59 4.93 -8.16
C HIS A 19 2.41 3.65 -7.33
N HIS A 20 1.34 2.90 -7.58
CA HIS A 20 1.10 1.64 -6.88
C HIS A 20 2.13 0.57 -7.23
N LEU A 21 2.54 0.47 -8.50
CA LEU A 21 3.58 -0.46 -8.94
C LEU A 21 4.92 -0.19 -8.24
N GLN A 22 5.31 1.08 -8.09
CA GLN A 22 6.52 1.46 -7.34
C GLN A 22 6.46 1.05 -5.86
N ASN A 23 5.26 1.03 -5.28
CA ASN A 23 5.06 0.63 -3.89
C ASN A 23 4.94 -0.90 -3.72
N THR A 24 4.65 -1.65 -4.78
CA THR A 24 4.62 -3.12 -4.76
C THR A 24 5.94 -3.74 -5.18
N ALA A 25 6.74 -3.05 -6.01
CA ALA A 25 8.06 -3.50 -6.43
C ALA A 25 9.00 -3.57 -5.21
N VAL A 26 9.75 -4.67 -5.11
CA VAL A 26 10.73 -4.89 -4.04
C VAL A 26 11.87 -3.89 -4.19
N SER A 27 11.78 -2.75 -3.51
CA SER A 27 12.85 -1.76 -3.50
C SER A 27 13.86 -2.09 -2.39
N GLY A 28 15.07 -2.50 -2.78
CA GLY A 28 16.23 -2.60 -1.88
C GLY A 28 16.15 -3.70 -0.82
N GLY A 29 15.45 -4.81 -1.06
CA GLY A 29 15.40 -5.95 -0.14
C GLY A 29 14.46 -5.79 1.06
N ARG A 30 13.69 -4.70 1.14
CA ARG A 30 12.51 -4.59 2.01
C ARG A 30 11.25 -4.69 1.16
N THR A 31 10.49 -5.76 1.34
CA THR A 31 9.13 -5.85 0.80
C THR A 31 8.25 -4.86 1.55
N THR A 32 8.01 -3.67 1.00
CA THR A 32 7.00 -2.75 1.52
C THR A 32 5.62 -3.23 1.09
N SER A 33 5.14 -4.30 1.72
CA SER A 33 3.75 -4.70 1.55
C SER A 33 2.83 -3.69 2.27
N PRO A 34 1.64 -3.38 1.72
CA PRO A 34 0.66 -2.53 2.38
C PRO A 34 0.39 -2.99 3.82
N ALA A 35 0.30 -2.04 4.76
CA ALA A 35 0.08 -2.34 6.18
C ALA A 35 -1.18 -3.19 6.42
N SER A 36 -2.22 -2.99 5.60
CA SER A 36 -3.43 -3.82 5.61
C SER A 36 -3.15 -5.29 5.28
N LEU A 37 -2.33 -5.57 4.26
CA LEU A 37 -1.94 -6.93 3.90
C LEU A 37 -1.02 -7.57 4.96
N GLN A 38 -0.11 -6.81 5.56
CA GLN A 38 0.70 -7.30 6.67
C GLN A 38 -0.17 -7.70 7.86
N LYS A 39 -1.16 -6.88 8.21
CA LYS A 39 -2.12 -7.20 9.26
C LYS A 39 -2.88 -8.49 8.96
N LYS A 40 -3.35 -8.67 7.71
CA LYS A 40 -4.03 -9.90 7.28
C LYS A 40 -3.13 -11.13 7.31
N MET A 41 -1.85 -10.99 6.94
CA MET A 41 -0.88 -12.08 7.07
C MET A 41 -0.71 -12.50 8.53
N GLN A 42 -0.62 -11.56 9.47
CA GLN A 42 -0.53 -11.87 10.90
C GLN A 42 -1.81 -12.55 11.43
N GLU A 43 -2.98 -12.10 10.97
CA GLU A 43 -4.26 -12.76 11.28
C GLU A 43 -4.27 -14.21 10.77
N LEU A 44 -3.84 -14.45 9.53
CA LEU A 44 -3.77 -15.80 8.94
C LEU A 44 -2.79 -16.72 9.69
N ALA A 45 -1.64 -16.20 10.12
CA ALA A 45 -0.65 -16.97 10.88
C ALA A 45 -1.20 -17.49 12.22
N THR A 46 -2.23 -16.84 12.77
CA THR A 46 -2.83 -17.19 14.07
C THR A 46 -4.25 -17.74 13.97
N LEU A 47 -4.80 -17.81 12.75
CA LEU A 47 -6.16 -18.27 12.47
C LEU A 47 -6.34 -19.75 12.76
N VAL A 48 -5.39 -20.58 12.32
CA VAL A 48 -5.42 -22.02 12.56
C VAL A 48 -4.72 -22.30 13.89
N ARG A 49 -5.46 -22.83 14.86
CA ARG A 49 -4.94 -23.18 16.20
C ARG A 49 -5.13 -24.67 16.45
N PRO A 50 -4.08 -25.49 16.22
CA PRO A 50 -4.14 -26.92 16.52
C PRO A 50 -4.42 -27.14 18.02
N ALA A 51 -5.16 -28.20 18.34
CA ALA A 51 -5.43 -28.57 19.73
C ALA A 51 -4.15 -28.90 20.53
N SER A 52 -3.09 -29.34 19.85
CA SER A 52 -1.74 -29.52 20.41
C SER A 52 -0.71 -28.92 19.44
N PRO A 53 -0.38 -27.63 19.59
CA PRO A 53 0.58 -26.97 18.71
C PRO A 53 1.99 -27.49 19.00
N THR A 54 2.72 -27.81 17.93
CA THR A 54 4.16 -28.07 17.98
C THR A 54 4.89 -26.93 17.27
N ASP A 55 6.15 -26.68 17.63
CA ASP A 55 6.96 -25.64 16.99
C ASP A 55 6.99 -25.82 15.47
N ASN A 56 7.13 -27.06 15.01
CA ASN A 56 7.10 -27.39 13.59
C ASN A 56 5.77 -26.98 12.91
N THR A 57 4.63 -27.24 13.55
CA THR A 57 3.32 -26.85 13.01
C THR A 57 3.16 -25.33 13.00
N MET A 58 3.62 -24.62 14.03
CA MET A 58 3.57 -23.16 14.08
C MET A 58 4.43 -22.51 13.00
N VAL A 59 5.63 -23.06 12.74
CA VAL A 59 6.50 -22.62 11.63
C VAL A 59 5.81 -22.80 10.27
N LYS A 60 5.14 -23.94 10.04
CA LYS A 60 4.39 -24.17 8.80
C LYS A 60 3.24 -23.19 8.60
N LEU A 61 2.50 -22.86 9.65
CA LEU A 61 1.40 -21.89 9.59
C LEU A 61 1.92 -20.48 9.30
N ALA A 62 3.01 -20.07 9.95
CA ALA A 62 3.66 -18.79 9.67
C ALA A 62 4.18 -18.74 8.22
N GLY A 63 4.84 -19.81 7.75
CA GLY A 63 5.31 -19.91 6.36
C GLY A 63 4.18 -19.85 5.34
N ASN A 64 3.03 -20.48 5.63
CA ASN A 64 1.85 -20.39 4.77
C ASN A 64 1.30 -18.96 4.68
N ALA A 65 1.20 -18.25 5.80
CA ALA A 65 0.76 -16.86 5.83
C ALA A 65 1.72 -15.93 5.06
N LEU A 66 3.03 -16.14 5.18
CA LEU A 66 4.04 -15.43 4.39
C LEU A 66 3.91 -15.71 2.89
N ASN A 67 3.69 -16.97 2.51
CA ASN A 67 3.47 -17.33 1.11
C ASN A 67 2.19 -16.70 0.55
N TRP A 68 1.13 -16.64 1.34
CA TRP A 68 -0.10 -15.93 0.96
C TRP A 68 0.19 -14.45 0.68
N LEU A 69 0.91 -13.77 1.57
CA LEU A 69 1.29 -12.36 1.39
C LEU A 69 2.12 -12.17 0.11
N HIS A 70 3.10 -13.05 -0.11
CA HIS A 70 3.93 -13.03 -1.31
C HIS A 70 3.08 -13.17 -2.58
N THR A 71 2.19 -14.16 -2.61
CA THR A 71 1.28 -14.42 -3.74
C THR A 71 0.38 -13.20 -4.01
N CYS A 72 -0.16 -12.57 -2.96
CA CYS A 72 -0.95 -11.35 -3.11
C CYS A 72 -0.14 -10.19 -3.73
N MET A 73 1.12 -10.03 -3.33
CA MET A 73 2.00 -8.99 -3.89
C MET A 73 2.30 -9.26 -5.37
N GLN A 74 2.56 -10.52 -5.75
CA GLN A 74 2.76 -10.90 -7.15
C GLN A 74 1.52 -10.62 -7.99
N ILE A 75 0.32 -10.99 -7.51
CA ILE A 75 -0.94 -10.69 -8.21
C ILE A 75 -1.12 -9.18 -8.44
N LEU A 76 -0.78 -8.35 -7.44
CA LEU A 76 -0.87 -6.90 -7.58
C LEU A 76 0.13 -6.36 -8.60
N GLU A 77 1.36 -6.84 -8.57
CA GLU A 77 2.41 -6.46 -9.53
C GLU A 77 2.00 -6.80 -10.97
N GLU A 78 1.59 -8.05 -11.20
CA GLU A 78 1.08 -8.52 -12.50
C GLU A 78 -0.11 -7.67 -12.97
N HIS A 79 -1.09 -7.45 -12.09
CA HIS A 79 -2.25 -6.62 -12.38
C HIS A 79 -1.87 -5.20 -12.82
N TYR A 80 -0.96 -4.54 -12.10
CA TYR A 80 -0.55 -3.18 -12.43
C TYR A 80 0.26 -3.12 -13.73
N LEU A 81 1.11 -4.11 -14.00
CA LEU A 81 1.86 -4.22 -15.26
C LEU A 81 0.92 -4.40 -16.46
N GLU A 82 -0.04 -5.33 -16.36
CA GLU A 82 -1.05 -5.55 -17.40
C GLU A 82 -1.89 -4.31 -17.63
N ASN A 83 -2.38 -3.68 -16.55
CA ASN A 83 -3.20 -2.49 -16.65
C ASN A 83 -2.44 -1.31 -17.25
N LEU A 84 -1.16 -1.12 -16.89
CA LEU A 84 -0.31 -0.11 -17.51
C LEU A 84 -0.17 -0.34 -19.02
N GLY A 85 0.06 -1.58 -19.45
CA GLY A 85 0.08 -1.94 -20.86
C GLY A 85 -1.23 -1.63 -21.59
N HIS A 86 -2.38 -1.93 -20.98
CA HIS A 86 -3.69 -1.61 -21.53
C HIS A 86 -3.95 -0.10 -21.62
N LEU A 87 -3.58 0.66 -20.59
CA LEU A 87 -3.77 2.11 -20.55
C LEU A 87 -2.89 2.82 -21.57
N THR A 88 -1.63 2.40 -21.73
CA THR A 88 -0.72 2.96 -22.75
C THR A 88 -1.26 2.70 -24.15
N LYS A 89 -1.69 1.47 -24.47
CA LYS A 89 -2.35 1.17 -25.76
C LYS A 89 -3.59 2.02 -26.00
N LYS A 90 -4.41 2.26 -24.97
CA LYS A 90 -5.58 3.14 -25.11
C LYS A 90 -5.17 4.58 -25.40
N LEU A 91 -4.15 5.08 -24.72
CA LEU A 91 -3.64 6.43 -24.91
C LEU A 91 -3.06 6.64 -26.33
N GLU A 92 -2.31 5.67 -26.85
CA GLU A 92 -1.75 5.68 -28.22
C GLU A 92 -2.84 5.86 -29.30
N ASN A 93 -4.05 5.35 -29.05
CA ASN A 93 -5.17 5.46 -29.98
C ASN A 93 -5.89 6.82 -29.90
N ILE A 94 -5.55 7.67 -28.93
CA ILE A 94 -6.17 8.99 -28.77
C ILE A 94 -5.29 10.05 -29.41
N HIS A 95 -5.79 10.65 -30.48
CA HIS A 95 -5.14 11.79 -31.12
C HIS A 95 -5.51 13.07 -30.36
N LEU A 96 -4.57 13.57 -29.54
CA LEU A 96 -4.77 14.77 -28.72
C LEU A 96 -3.60 15.74 -28.85
N SER A 97 -3.87 16.92 -29.42
CA SER A 97 -2.88 17.99 -29.59
C SER A 97 -2.51 18.68 -28.27
N ASN A 98 -3.43 18.78 -27.31
CA ASN A 98 -3.21 19.38 -25.99
C ASN A 98 -3.00 18.34 -24.87
N TRP A 99 -2.27 17.25 -25.17
CA TRP A 99 -1.99 16.17 -24.20
C TRP A 99 -1.29 16.65 -22.92
N LEU A 100 -0.48 17.70 -23.01
CA LEU A 100 0.22 18.28 -21.85
C LEU A 100 -0.78 18.86 -20.84
N GLU A 101 -1.81 19.54 -21.31
CA GLU A 101 -2.87 20.09 -20.47
C GLU A 101 -3.68 18.96 -19.81
N ALA A 102 -3.99 17.89 -20.55
CA ALA A 102 -4.64 16.71 -19.99
C ALA A 102 -3.79 16.05 -18.88
N PHE A 103 -2.48 15.96 -19.09
CA PHE A 103 -1.54 15.41 -18.11
C PHE A 103 -1.44 16.28 -16.85
N GLN A 104 -1.43 17.61 -16.99
CA GLN A 104 -1.43 18.54 -15.86
C GLN A 104 -2.71 18.40 -15.02
N VAL A 105 -3.87 18.29 -15.67
CA VAL A 105 -5.15 18.08 -14.97
C VAL A 105 -5.14 16.75 -14.21
N ALA A 106 -4.71 15.66 -14.86
CA ALA A 106 -4.59 14.34 -14.25
C ALA A 106 -3.64 14.35 -13.03
N THR A 107 -2.50 15.02 -13.16
CA THR A 107 -1.51 15.16 -12.08
C THR A 107 -2.08 15.94 -10.90
N ARG A 108 -2.78 17.05 -11.14
CA ARG A 108 -3.43 17.85 -10.09
C ARG A 108 -4.48 17.02 -9.35
N GLU A 109 -5.33 16.30 -10.08
CA GLU A 109 -6.35 15.44 -9.47
C GLU A 109 -5.72 14.35 -8.58
N ASN A 110 -4.64 13.71 -9.03
CA ASN A 110 -3.94 12.71 -8.24
C ASN A 110 -3.37 13.27 -6.93
N HIS A 111 -2.74 14.45 -6.97
CA HIS A 111 -2.23 15.11 -5.76
C HIS A 111 -3.37 15.42 -4.78
N SER A 112 -4.49 15.98 -5.25
CA SER A 112 -5.64 16.30 -4.38
C SER A 112 -6.26 15.08 -3.69
N ARG A 113 -6.11 13.88 -4.27
CA ARG A 113 -6.57 12.61 -3.66
C ARG A 113 -5.55 11.97 -2.73
N THR A 114 -4.28 12.34 -2.84
CA THR A 114 -3.17 11.75 -2.08
C THR A 114 -2.78 12.59 -0.87
N THR A 115 -3.11 13.88 -0.86
CA THR A 115 -2.99 14.72 0.34
C THR A 115 -4.01 14.28 1.39
N PRO A 116 -3.59 13.93 2.62
CA PRO A 116 -4.51 13.88 3.74
C PRO A 116 -5.23 15.23 3.80
N GLY A 117 -6.55 15.22 4.02
CA GLY A 117 -7.27 16.47 4.31
C GLY A 117 -6.57 17.21 5.46
N PRO A 118 -6.67 18.54 5.54
CA PRO A 118 -6.08 19.29 6.63
C PRO A 118 -6.50 18.64 7.94
N VAL A 119 -5.52 18.24 8.76
CA VAL A 119 -5.79 17.81 10.13
C VAL A 119 -6.53 18.98 10.78
N PRO A 120 -7.76 18.80 11.30
CA PRO A 120 -8.45 19.88 11.96
C PRO A 120 -7.53 20.42 13.07
N GLU A 121 -7.21 21.72 13.00
CA GLU A 121 -6.47 22.43 14.04
C GLU A 121 -7.18 22.19 15.37
N GLY A 122 -6.63 21.30 16.21
CA GLY A 122 -7.26 20.89 17.45
C GLY A 122 -6.90 19.48 17.91
N VAL A 123 -6.38 18.60 17.04
CA VAL A 123 -5.90 17.28 17.46
C VAL A 123 -4.37 17.29 17.57
N ALA A 124 -3.84 18.17 18.42
CA ALA A 124 -2.47 18.04 18.91
C ALA A 124 -2.41 16.88 19.90
N SER A 125 -1.60 15.87 19.57
CA SER A 125 -1.38 14.65 20.33
C SER A 125 -1.19 14.89 21.83
N SER A 126 -2.07 14.31 22.65
CA SER A 126 -1.81 14.05 24.07
C SER A 126 -1.04 12.73 24.24
N GLU A 127 0.14 12.63 23.62
CA GLU A 127 1.08 11.53 23.86
C GLU A 127 2.43 12.10 24.30
N ALA A 128 2.44 12.69 25.49
CA ALA A 128 3.66 13.06 26.19
C ALA A 128 3.45 13.02 27.71
N ASP A 129 3.08 11.86 28.26
CA ASP A 129 3.48 11.54 29.64
C ASP A 129 3.37 10.03 29.96
N ILE A 130 4.31 9.23 29.47
CA ILE A 130 4.68 7.97 30.12
C ILE A 130 6.20 7.98 30.27
N SER A 131 6.66 8.71 31.28
CA SER A 131 8.02 8.61 31.80
C SER A 131 8.23 7.22 32.45
N PRO A 132 9.33 6.50 32.17
CA PRO A 132 9.59 5.21 32.79
C PRO A 132 9.91 5.39 34.28
N ARG A 133 9.02 4.90 35.15
CA ARG A 133 9.31 4.76 36.59
C ARG A 133 10.57 3.90 36.79
N LYS A 134 11.58 4.46 37.47
CA LYS A 134 12.75 3.73 37.95
C LYS A 134 12.30 2.57 38.88
N PRO A 135 12.95 1.39 38.81
CA PRO A 135 12.66 0.30 39.73
C PRO A 135 13.10 0.67 41.16
N GLY A 136 12.15 0.66 42.09
CA GLY A 136 12.41 0.86 43.51
C GLY A 136 13.17 -0.32 44.11
N THR A 137 14.25 -0.01 44.82
CA THR A 137 14.94 -0.90 45.73
C THR A 137 13.97 -1.42 46.79
N LYS A 138 13.68 -2.72 46.80
CA LYS A 138 13.13 -3.41 47.96
C LYS A 138 14.30 -3.77 48.87
N THR A 139 14.41 -3.09 50.01
CA THR A 139 15.18 -3.60 51.15
C THR A 139 14.22 -4.49 51.94
N GLU A 140 14.56 -5.77 52.03
CA GLU A 140 13.90 -6.73 52.92
C GLU A 140 14.30 -6.46 54.38
N ARG A 141 13.30 -6.63 55.27
CA ARG A 141 13.32 -6.87 56.73
C ARG A 141 14.50 -6.37 57.56
#